data_AF-A0A950TC19-F1
#
_entry.id   AF-A0A950TC19-F1
#
_cell.length_a   1.000
_cell.length_b   1.000
_cell.length_c   1.000
_cell.angle_alpha   90.00
_cell.angle_beta   90.00
_cell.angle_gamma   90.00
#
_symmetry.space_group_name_H-M   'P 1'
#
loop_
_entity.id
_entity.type
_entity.pdbx_description
1 polymer ?
#
loop_
_entity_poly.entity_id
_entity_poly.type
_entity_poly.pdbx_seq_one_letter_code
_entity_poly.pdbx_strand_id
1 'polypeptide(L)'
;MLLVESPAQNGTDGANWQGQFRLANGAVVSCLVRNKTDGQVLLTNEEAVLWLTRQGRLEWHMEEDAPVTDALLPSLPQYEEAQRDQPREEVIEVLQSPLIWEKQLRYIPLRTIRGNAAPVSAFVSREQRQVFALVDGQRTIGEIVRLLHKPPDAVLRVLQELQAAGFVA
;
A
#
# COMPACT_ATOMS: atom_id res chain seq x y z
N MET A 1 0.40 -6.93 9.57
CA MET A 1 0.10 -6.41 10.92
C MET A 1 1.32 -5.72 11.56
N LEU A 2 1.14 -4.68 12.39
CA LEU A 2 2.24 -4.05 13.13
C LEU A 2 1.99 -4.17 14.63
N LEU A 3 2.95 -4.69 15.37
CA LEU A 3 2.89 -4.96 16.80
C LEU A 3 3.80 -4.01 17.56
N VAL A 4 3.39 -3.61 18.75
CA VAL A 4 4.20 -2.78 19.66
C VAL A 4 4.13 -3.31 21.08
N GLU A 5 5.27 -3.35 21.76
CA GLU A 5 5.38 -3.83 23.14
C GLU A 5 6.27 -2.90 23.98
N SER A 6 6.15 -2.99 25.30
CA SER A 6 7.11 -2.33 26.19
C SER A 6 8.44 -3.07 26.16
N PRO A 7 9.59 -2.38 26.14
CA PRO A 7 10.89 -3.02 26.18
C PRO A 7 11.02 -3.85 27.45
N ALA A 8 11.53 -5.07 27.33
CA ALA A 8 11.72 -5.97 28.47
C ALA A 8 12.67 -5.32 29.48
N GLN A 9 12.13 -4.76 30.57
CA GLN A 9 12.94 -4.32 31.70
C GLN A 9 13.33 -5.56 32.50
N ASN A 10 14.63 -5.86 32.49
CA ASN A 10 15.22 -6.92 33.30
C ASN A 10 14.82 -6.73 34.77
N GLY A 11 13.87 -7.53 35.25
CA GLY A 11 13.79 -7.89 36.66
C GLY A 11 12.47 -7.68 37.40
N THR A 12 11.40 -7.11 36.84
CA THR A 12 10.10 -7.07 37.55
C THR A 12 8.98 -6.64 36.61
N ASP A 13 7.92 -7.46 36.51
CA ASP A 13 6.63 -7.19 35.85
C ASP A 13 6.72 -6.22 34.65
N GLY A 14 7.46 -6.64 33.63
CA GLY A 14 7.48 -5.96 32.33
C GLY A 14 6.05 -5.83 31.85
N ALA A 15 5.61 -4.60 31.61
CA ALA A 15 4.22 -4.25 31.39
C ALA A 15 3.57 -5.22 30.38
N ASN A 16 2.61 -6.01 30.86
CA ASN A 16 1.99 -7.11 30.11
C ASN A 16 0.96 -6.57 29.10
N TRP A 17 1.40 -5.80 28.13
CA TRP A 17 0.53 -5.31 27.09
C TRP A 17 1.21 -5.38 25.72
N GLN A 18 0.38 -5.55 24.71
CA GLN A 18 0.78 -5.53 23.31
C GLN A 18 -0.20 -4.63 22.56
N GLY A 19 0.32 -3.61 21.90
CA GLY A 19 -0.43 -2.83 20.93
C GLY A 19 -0.39 -3.52 19.57
N GLN A 20 -1.51 -3.50 18.86
CA GLN A 20 -1.62 -3.96 17.50
C GLN A 20 -2.19 -2.84 16.62
N PHE A 21 -1.52 -2.61 15.52
CA PHE A 21 -1.89 -1.67 14.50
C PHE A 21 -2.23 -2.43 13.23
N ARG A 22 -3.46 -2.24 12.78
CA ARG A 22 -3.89 -2.68 11.46
C ARG A 22 -3.65 -1.54 10.49
N LEU A 23 -2.80 -1.81 9.52
CA LEU A 23 -2.46 -0.87 8.46
C LEU A 23 -3.25 -1.25 7.22
N ALA A 24 -3.81 -0.27 6.52
CA ALA A 24 -4.27 -0.43 5.14
C ALA A 24 -3.79 0.78 4.35
N ASN A 25 -3.22 0.53 3.16
CA ASN A 25 -2.70 1.58 2.28
C ASN A 25 -1.72 2.54 2.99
N GLY A 26 -0.91 2.03 3.92
CA GLY A 26 0.05 2.83 4.69
C GLY A 26 -0.54 3.70 5.81
N ALA A 27 -1.86 3.69 6.00
CA ALA A 27 -2.54 4.37 7.10
C ALA A 27 -2.94 3.38 8.20
N VAL A 28 -2.95 3.84 9.46
CA VAL A 28 -3.51 3.08 10.58
C VAL A 28 -5.04 3.11 10.47
N VAL A 29 -5.64 1.94 10.18
CA VAL A 29 -7.09 1.77 10.11
C VAL A 29 -7.67 1.43 11.48
N SER A 30 -6.92 0.68 12.29
CA SER A 30 -7.31 0.40 13.65
C SER A 30 -6.09 0.23 14.54
N CYS A 31 -6.23 0.64 15.79
CA CYS A 31 -5.26 0.39 16.84
C CYS A 31 -5.99 -0.32 17.99
N LEU A 32 -5.37 -1.29 18.62
CA LEU A 32 -5.87 -1.87 19.86
C LEU A 32 -4.70 -2.15 20.78
N VAL A 33 -4.89 -1.98 22.08
CA VAL A 33 -3.95 -2.44 23.10
C VAL A 33 -4.62 -3.58 23.83
N ARG A 34 -3.94 -4.72 23.89
CA ARG A 34 -4.40 -5.90 24.61
C ARG A 34 -3.45 -6.26 25.74
N ASN A 35 -3.99 -6.82 26.81
CA ASN A 35 -3.18 -7.47 27.83
C ASN A 35 -2.51 -8.71 27.22
N LYS A 36 -1.20 -8.86 27.43
CA LYS A 36 -0.41 -10.00 26.92
C LYS A 36 -0.72 -11.30 27.67
N THR A 37 -1.16 -11.23 28.94
CA THR A 37 -1.50 -12.42 29.73
C THR A 37 -2.90 -12.94 29.41
N ASP A 38 -3.88 -12.04 29.32
CA ASP A 38 -5.29 -12.43 29.26
C ASP A 38 -5.89 -12.25 27.86
N GLY A 39 -5.15 -11.63 26.93
CA GLY A 39 -5.62 -11.28 25.60
C GLY A 39 -6.74 -10.23 25.57
N GLN A 40 -7.16 -9.72 26.74
CA GLN A 40 -8.24 -8.77 26.86
C GLN A 40 -7.86 -7.43 26.24
N VAL A 41 -8.75 -6.87 25.42
CA VAL A 41 -8.58 -5.53 24.85
C VAL A 41 -8.75 -4.50 25.96
N LEU A 42 -7.68 -3.77 26.25
CA LEU A 42 -7.63 -2.70 27.23
C LEU A 42 -8.09 -1.37 26.63
N LEU A 43 -7.67 -1.08 25.39
CA LEU A 43 -7.94 0.18 24.70
C LEU A 43 -8.13 -0.05 23.20
N THR A 44 -8.89 0.82 22.55
CA THR A 44 -9.13 0.77 21.10
C THR A 44 -8.94 2.13 20.43
N ASN A 45 -8.58 2.10 19.16
CA ASN A 45 -8.45 3.21 18.22
C ASN A 45 -7.69 4.41 18.81
N GLU A 46 -8.34 5.57 18.90
CA GLU A 46 -7.72 6.83 19.31
C GLU A 46 -7.19 6.77 20.75
N GLU A 47 -7.92 6.10 21.66
CA GLU A 47 -7.49 5.94 23.05
C GLU A 47 -6.22 5.08 23.15
N ALA A 48 -6.15 4.01 22.34
CA ALA A 48 -4.97 3.16 22.24
C ALA A 48 -3.76 3.95 21.71
N VAL A 49 -3.94 4.76 20.67
CA VAL A 49 -2.86 5.59 20.10
C VAL A 49 -2.36 6.63 21.12
N LEU A 50 -3.28 7.38 21.74
CA LEU A 50 -2.94 8.38 22.74
C LEU A 50 -2.24 7.76 23.96
N TRP A 51 -2.65 6.57 24.38
CA TRP A 51 -2.02 5.88 25.48
C TRP A 51 -0.61 5.38 25.13
N LEU A 52 -0.42 4.82 23.93
CA LEU A 52 0.88 4.34 23.44
C LEU A 52 1.90 5.47 23.33
N THR A 53 1.50 6.65 22.85
CA THR A 53 2.40 7.82 22.77
C THR A 53 2.91 8.30 24.13
N ARG A 54 2.26 7.89 25.24
CA ARG A 54 2.66 8.23 26.62
C ARG A 54 3.59 7.20 27.27
N GLN A 55 3.76 6.01 26.68
CA GLN A 55 4.57 4.92 27.27
C GLN A 55 6.08 5.12 27.10
N GLY A 56 6.51 6.13 26.33
CA GLY A 56 7.92 6.44 26.11
C GLY A 56 8.56 5.50 25.10
N ARG A 57 9.51 4.67 25.53
CA ARG A 57 10.26 3.77 24.63
C ARG A 57 9.39 2.57 24.27
N LEU A 58 9.22 2.34 22.98
CA LEU A 58 8.38 1.29 22.40
C LEU A 58 9.22 0.40 21.50
N GLU A 59 9.01 -0.92 21.58
CA GLU A 59 9.58 -1.90 20.65
C GLU A 59 8.56 -2.25 19.59
N TRP A 60 8.95 -2.09 18.33
CA TRP A 60 8.07 -2.27 17.18
C TRP A 60 8.46 -3.53 16.41
N HIS A 61 7.48 -4.37 16.15
CA HIS A 61 7.63 -5.59 15.36
C HIS A 61 6.63 -5.53 14.20
N MET A 62 7.13 -5.70 12.98
CA MET A 62 6.27 -5.81 11.81
C MET A 62 6.09 -7.30 11.51
N GLU A 63 4.84 -7.75 11.52
CA GLU A 63 4.47 -9.10 11.14
C GLU A 63 3.73 -8.99 9.82
N GLU A 64 4.39 -9.33 8.72
CA GLU A 64 3.71 -9.46 7.44
C GLU A 64 2.74 -10.64 7.55
N ASP A 65 1.45 -10.37 7.34
CA ASP A 65 0.45 -11.43 7.27
C ASP A 65 0.89 -12.37 6.16
N ALA A 66 1.35 -13.56 6.53
CA ALA A 66 1.69 -14.59 5.57
C ALA A 66 0.47 -14.80 4.67
N PRO A 67 0.63 -14.82 3.33
CA PRO A 67 -0.47 -15.18 2.47
C PRO A 67 -0.90 -16.59 2.85
N VAL A 68 -2.06 -16.71 3.50
CA VAL A 68 -2.74 -17.98 3.69
C VAL A 68 -2.88 -18.56 2.30
N THR A 69 -2.03 -19.54 2.02
CA THR A 69 -2.02 -20.31 0.80
C THR A 69 -3.25 -21.20 0.90
N ASP A 70 -4.39 -20.68 0.48
CA ASP A 70 -5.62 -21.46 0.44
C ASP A 70 -5.53 -22.39 -0.78
N ALA A 71 -4.94 -23.55 -0.51
CA ALA A 71 -4.88 -24.67 -1.39
C ALA A 71 -6.26 -25.33 -1.44
N LEU A 72 -7.07 -24.98 -2.45
CA LEU A 72 -8.13 -25.87 -2.96
C LEU A 72 -8.33 -25.65 -4.47
N LEU A 73 -7.57 -26.40 -5.26
CA LEU A 73 -7.95 -26.78 -6.63
C LEU A 73 -9.25 -27.60 -6.60
N PRO A 74 -10.14 -27.40 -7.58
CA PRO A 74 -10.62 -28.55 -8.32
C PRO A 74 -10.52 -28.36 -9.84
N SER A 75 -9.89 -29.35 -10.45
CA SER A 75 -10.13 -29.96 -11.76
C SER A 75 -10.78 -29.15 -12.89
N LEU A 76 -10.00 -28.97 -13.96
CA LEU A 76 -10.44 -28.78 -15.33
C LEU A 76 -11.59 -29.72 -15.74
N PRO A 77 -12.48 -29.26 -16.64
CA PRO A 77 -12.95 -30.06 -17.74
C PRO A 77 -12.31 -29.59 -19.04
N GLN A 78 -11.59 -30.52 -19.69
CA GLN A 78 -11.33 -30.50 -21.12
C GLN A 78 -12.65 -30.35 -21.89
N TYR A 79 -12.69 -29.44 -22.86
CA TYR A 79 -13.51 -29.62 -24.05
C TYR A 79 -12.66 -29.32 -25.27
N GLU A 80 -12.62 -30.32 -26.16
CA GLU A 80 -11.88 -30.38 -27.40
C GLU A 80 -12.41 -29.39 -28.45
N GLU A 81 -11.44 -28.89 -29.21
CA GLU A 81 -11.44 -28.45 -30.60
C GLU A 81 -12.76 -28.49 -31.38
N ALA A 82 -13.18 -27.31 -31.85
CA ALA A 82 -13.78 -27.16 -33.17
C ALA A 82 -13.34 -25.84 -33.81
N GLN A 83 -12.48 -25.99 -34.81
CA GLN A 83 -12.08 -25.04 -35.84
C GLN A 83 -13.08 -23.90 -36.12
N ARG A 84 -12.58 -22.65 -36.10
CA ARG A 84 -12.80 -21.74 -37.22
C ARG A 84 -11.75 -20.64 -37.24
N ASP A 85 -11.03 -20.59 -38.35
CA ASP A 85 -10.18 -19.50 -38.78
C ASP A 85 -10.78 -18.13 -38.46
N GLN A 86 -10.07 -17.34 -37.65
CA GLN A 86 -10.16 -15.89 -37.64
C GLN A 86 -8.89 -15.32 -36.98
N PRO A 87 -8.11 -14.46 -37.66
CA PRO A 87 -7.02 -13.75 -37.01
C PRO A 87 -7.66 -12.65 -36.15
N ARG A 88 -7.85 -12.93 -34.86
CA ARG A 88 -8.15 -11.88 -33.89
C ARG A 88 -6.84 -11.31 -33.38
N GLU A 89 -6.41 -10.23 -34.02
CA GLU A 89 -5.70 -9.17 -33.32
C GLU A 89 -6.63 -8.65 -32.22
N GLU A 90 -6.58 -9.29 -31.04
CA GLU A 90 -7.08 -8.68 -29.81
C GLU A 90 -6.06 -7.64 -29.37
N VAL A 91 -6.07 -6.53 -30.13
CA VAL A 91 -5.67 -5.23 -29.63
C VAL A 91 -6.48 -5.00 -28.36
N ILE A 92 -5.77 -4.96 -27.23
CA ILE A 92 -6.30 -4.62 -25.91
C ILE A 92 -6.70 -3.14 -25.94
N GLU A 93 -7.80 -2.85 -26.63
CA GLU A 93 -8.50 -1.57 -26.56
C GLU A 93 -9.54 -1.71 -25.44
N VAL A 94 -9.05 -1.64 -24.20
CA VAL A 94 -9.91 -1.33 -23.06
C VAL A 94 -10.36 0.11 -23.28
N LEU A 95 -11.47 0.27 -24.00
CA LEU A 95 -12.16 1.51 -24.23
C LEU A 95 -12.38 2.20 -22.89
N GLN A 96 -11.59 3.26 -22.72
CA GLN A 96 -11.57 4.20 -21.63
C GLN A 96 -12.97 4.80 -21.47
N SER A 97 -13.73 4.30 -20.50
CA SER A 97 -14.93 4.99 -20.06
C SER A 97 -14.52 6.33 -19.42
N PRO A 98 -15.03 7.48 -19.89
CA PRO A 98 -14.64 8.81 -19.37
C PRO A 98 -14.82 8.93 -17.84
N LEU A 99 -15.79 8.21 -17.28
CA LEU A 99 -16.07 8.18 -15.85
C LEU A 99 -14.97 7.50 -15.01
N ILE A 100 -14.21 6.56 -15.58
CA ILE A 100 -13.07 5.92 -14.90
C ILE A 100 -11.89 6.89 -14.85
N TRP A 101 -11.72 7.68 -15.91
CA TRP A 101 -10.66 8.67 -16.02
C TRP A 101 -10.75 9.77 -14.95
N GLU A 102 -11.95 10.30 -14.74
CA GLU A 102 -12.17 11.32 -13.71
C GLU A 102 -11.90 10.80 -12.31
N LYS A 103 -12.16 9.52 -12.05
CA LYS A 103 -11.85 8.89 -10.75
C LYS A 103 -10.34 8.73 -10.55
N GLN A 104 -9.61 8.31 -11.58
CA GLN A 104 -8.15 8.20 -11.51
C GLN A 104 -7.49 9.57 -11.29
N LEU A 105 -7.98 10.62 -11.93
CA LEU A 105 -7.40 11.96 -11.76
C LEU A 105 -7.54 12.52 -10.34
N ARG A 106 -8.54 12.07 -9.57
CA ARG A 106 -8.74 12.46 -8.17
C ARG A 106 -7.92 11.61 -7.19
N TYR A 107 -7.28 10.55 -7.65
CA TYR A 107 -6.41 9.73 -6.82
C TYR A 107 -5.19 10.52 -6.36
N ILE A 108 -4.76 10.30 -5.12
CA ILE A 108 -3.57 10.91 -4.53
C ILE A 108 -2.50 9.81 -4.43
N PRO A 109 -1.49 9.80 -5.33
CA PRO A 109 -0.40 8.85 -5.22
C PRO A 109 0.45 9.11 -3.97
N LEU A 110 0.92 8.04 -3.35
CA LEU A 110 1.70 8.06 -2.11
C LEU A 110 3.06 7.42 -2.34
N ARG A 111 4.12 7.99 -1.75
CA ARG A 111 5.44 7.34 -1.79
C ARG A 111 5.46 6.14 -0.86
N THR A 112 5.99 5.03 -1.33
CA THR A 112 6.31 3.88 -0.47
C THR A 112 7.55 4.17 0.37
N ILE A 113 7.84 3.33 1.37
CA ILE A 113 9.09 3.38 2.13
C ILE A 113 10.30 3.30 1.19
N ARG A 114 10.23 2.42 0.19
CA ARG A 114 11.24 2.29 -0.86
C ARG A 114 11.37 3.57 -1.69
N GLY A 115 10.25 4.19 -2.05
CA GLY A 115 10.23 5.49 -2.73
C GLY A 115 10.95 6.58 -1.93
N ASN A 116 10.66 6.69 -0.63
CA ASN A 116 11.27 7.71 0.22
C ASN A 116 12.78 7.52 0.40
N ALA A 117 13.27 6.28 0.37
CA ALA A 117 14.69 5.96 0.42
C ALA A 117 15.39 5.96 -0.96
N ALA A 118 14.65 6.16 -2.06
CA ALA A 118 15.18 6.01 -3.39
C ALA A 118 16.15 7.16 -3.75
N PRO A 119 17.41 6.86 -4.14
CA PRO A 119 18.31 7.89 -4.66
C PRO A 119 17.84 8.38 -6.04
N VAL A 120 18.31 9.55 -6.47
CA VAL A 120 17.97 10.14 -7.79
C VAL A 120 18.35 9.20 -8.95
N SER A 121 19.36 8.35 -8.77
CA SER A 121 19.80 7.33 -9.74
C SER A 121 18.85 6.14 -9.88
N ALA A 122 17.88 5.95 -8.96
CA ALA A 122 16.91 4.87 -9.03
C ALA A 122 15.89 5.03 -10.16
N PHE A 123 15.80 6.23 -10.75
CA PHE A 123 14.86 6.57 -11.81
C PHE A 123 15.54 6.57 -13.17
N VAL A 124 14.99 5.78 -14.09
CA VAL A 124 15.55 5.55 -15.41
C VAL A 124 15.42 6.81 -16.29
N SER A 125 14.28 7.49 -16.19
CA SER A 125 14.00 8.68 -17.01
C SER A 125 13.91 9.97 -16.19
N ARG A 126 14.20 11.09 -16.86
CA ARG A 126 13.95 12.43 -16.28
C ARG A 126 12.47 12.62 -15.94
N GLU A 127 11.59 12.03 -16.73
CA GLU A 127 10.15 12.12 -16.55
C GLU A 127 9.69 11.39 -15.28
N GLN A 128 10.20 10.18 -15.03
CA GLN A 128 9.96 9.46 -13.76
C GLN A 128 10.41 10.30 -12.57
N ARG A 129 11.57 10.96 -12.64
CA ARG A 129 12.04 11.86 -11.58
C ARG A 129 11.09 13.04 -11.34
N GLN A 130 10.62 13.67 -12.42
CA GLN A 130 9.73 14.83 -12.32
C GLN A 130 8.37 14.46 -11.73
N VAL A 131 7.77 13.36 -12.20
CA VAL A 131 6.50 12.85 -11.65
C VAL A 131 6.71 12.47 -10.18
N PHE A 132 7.72 11.64 -9.87
CA PHE A 132 7.99 11.19 -8.52
C PHE A 132 8.26 12.33 -7.54
N ALA A 133 8.96 13.38 -7.96
CA ALA A 133 9.24 14.57 -7.14
C ALA A 133 7.95 15.25 -6.64
N LEU A 134 6.87 15.18 -7.42
CA LEU A 134 5.57 15.78 -7.10
C LEU A 134 4.64 14.88 -6.29
N VAL A 135 4.93 13.58 -6.21
CA VAL A 135 4.21 12.62 -5.37
C VAL A 135 4.61 12.84 -3.92
N ASP A 136 3.86 13.64 -3.18
CA ASP A 136 4.09 13.96 -1.76
C ASP A 136 2.96 13.47 -0.84
N GLY A 137 1.99 12.75 -1.39
CA GLY A 137 0.82 12.27 -0.66
C GLY A 137 -0.26 13.33 -0.42
N GLN A 138 -0.13 14.52 -1.02
CA GLN A 138 -1.15 15.58 -0.93
C GLN A 138 -1.76 15.92 -2.28
N ARG A 139 -0.99 15.81 -3.36
CA ARG A 139 -1.46 16.17 -4.70
C ARG A 139 -2.17 15.02 -5.40
N THR A 140 -3.29 15.35 -6.03
CA THR A 140 -3.99 14.47 -6.95
C THR A 140 -3.23 14.31 -8.27
N ILE A 141 -3.49 13.23 -9.01
CA ILE A 141 -2.93 13.05 -10.36
C ILE A 141 -3.29 14.23 -11.26
N GLY A 142 -4.51 14.76 -11.18
CA GLY A 142 -4.94 15.94 -11.94
C GLY A 142 -4.12 17.19 -11.65
N GLU A 143 -3.71 17.41 -10.40
CA GLU A 143 -2.81 18.52 -10.04
C GLU A 143 -1.39 18.29 -10.56
N ILE A 144 -0.88 17.06 -10.48
CA ILE A 144 0.45 16.69 -11.01
C ILE A 144 0.49 16.94 -12.53
N VAL A 145 -0.54 16.53 -13.26
CA VAL A 145 -0.72 16.76 -14.70
C VAL A 145 -0.65 18.26 -15.02
N ARG A 146 -1.39 19.09 -14.28
CA ARG A 146 -1.39 20.55 -14.45
C ARG A 146 -0.01 21.16 -14.18
N LEU A 147 0.69 20.73 -13.14
CA LEU A 147 2.01 21.24 -12.79
C LEU A 147 3.07 20.88 -13.85
N LEU A 148 3.00 19.66 -14.38
CA LEU A 148 3.94 19.19 -15.40
C LEU A 148 3.61 19.69 -16.81
N HIS A 149 2.43 20.27 -17.04
CA HIS A 149 1.92 20.66 -18.36
C HIS A 149 1.98 19.50 -19.36
N LYS A 150 1.64 18.30 -18.90
CA LYS A 150 1.67 17.06 -19.69
C LYS A 150 0.27 16.50 -19.90
N PRO A 151 0.05 15.68 -20.95
CA PRO A 151 -1.21 14.98 -21.09
C PRO A 151 -1.39 13.98 -19.92
N PRO A 152 -2.62 13.78 -19.43
CA PRO A 152 -2.92 12.84 -18.35
C PRO A 152 -2.40 11.42 -18.59
N ASP A 153 -2.52 10.92 -19.83
CA ASP A 153 -2.07 9.57 -20.19
C ASP A 153 -0.57 9.36 -19.95
N ALA A 154 0.25 10.37 -20.23
CA ALA A 154 1.69 10.29 -20.02
C ALA A 154 2.03 10.20 -18.53
N VAL A 155 1.38 11.02 -17.70
CA VAL A 155 1.60 11.00 -16.24
C VAL A 155 1.11 9.69 -15.63
N LEU A 156 -0.05 9.19 -16.07
CA LEU A 156 -0.60 7.92 -15.61
C LEU A 156 0.32 6.74 -15.97
N ARG A 157 0.84 6.69 -17.20
CA ARG A 157 1.79 5.65 -17.60
C ARG A 157 3.04 5.65 -16.71
N VAL A 158 3.58 6.84 -16.44
CA VAL A 158 4.76 6.98 -15.57
C VAL A 158 4.45 6.59 -14.12
N LEU A 159 3.26 6.93 -13.61
CA LEU A 159 2.82 6.49 -12.28
C LEU A 159 2.67 4.97 -12.20
N GLN A 160 2.13 4.33 -13.24
CA GLN A 160 2.05 2.87 -13.33
C GLN A 160 3.44 2.21 -13.32
N GLU A 161 4.41 2.78 -14.06
CA GLU A 161 5.80 2.30 -14.02
C GLU A 161 6.42 2.45 -12.63
N LEU A 162 6.21 3.59 -11.97
CA LEU A 162 6.70 3.85 -10.61
C LEU A 162 6.04 2.93 -9.58
N GLN A 163 4.76 2.59 -9.79
CA GLN A 163 4.02 1.64 -8.97
C GLN A 163 4.50 0.21 -9.17
N ALA A 164 4.71 -0.22 -10.43
CA ALA A 164 5.30 -1.52 -10.74
C ALA A 164 6.72 -1.68 -10.19
N ALA A 165 7.49 -0.59 -10.16
CA ALA A 165 8.80 -0.54 -9.53
C ALA A 165 8.73 -0.43 -7.98
N GLY A 166 7.54 -0.30 -7.40
CA GLY A 166 7.31 -0.25 -5.95
C GLY A 166 7.73 1.06 -5.28
N PHE A 167 7.87 2.16 -6.03
CA PHE A 167 8.20 3.48 -5.48
C PHE A 167 6.97 4.28 -5.05
N VAL A 168 5.82 4.02 -5.66
CA VAL A 168 4.56 4.72 -5.43
C VAL A 168 3.44 3.71 -5.22
N ALA A 169 2.47 4.05 -4.37
CA ALA A 169 1.21 3.33 -4.16
C ALA A 169 0.03 4.24 -4.48
#